data_AF-A0A2N2HUI6-F1
#
_entry.id   AF-A0A2N2HUI6-F1
#
_cell.length_a   1.000
_cell.length_b   1.000
_cell.length_c   1.000
_cell.angle_alpha   90.00
_cell.angle_beta   90.00
_cell.angle_gamma   90.00
#
_symmetry.space_group_name_H-M   'P 1'
#
loop_
_entity.id
_entity.type
_entity.pdbx_description
1 polymer ?
#
loop_
_entity_poly.entity_id
_entity_poly.type
_entity_poly.pdbx_seq_one_letter_code
_entity_poly.pdbx_strand_id
1 'polypeptide(L)'
;MAASSAQAQAEPPPQFIPTDTHPPPSVRWKLVVGGLATTAGFYAVAQPFSYAWPDAPGSKDLRIPVAGPWIAIANNGCAENNPDCSRFWVWTRGILTALDGLGQAGGLLIALEGVFVTTSDSQVAPTTQPPRRTEGAPGEEPKSEPPPRNLFIAPTPMGVGDSGLGISVSGVF
;
A
#
# COMPACT_ATOMS: atom_id res chain seq x y z
N MET A 1 7.30 -56.98 36.79
CA MET A 1 6.60 -55.68 36.94
C MET A 1 7.57 -54.60 36.49
N ALA A 2 7.39 -54.04 35.30
CA ALA A 2 8.23 -52.97 34.79
C ALA A 2 7.57 -51.62 35.12
N ALA A 3 8.29 -50.75 35.82
CA ALA A 3 7.82 -49.42 36.17
C ALA A 3 7.90 -48.51 34.93
N SER A 4 6.76 -47.96 34.52
CA SER A 4 6.67 -46.92 33.50
C SER A 4 7.05 -45.58 34.13
N SER A 5 8.21 -45.05 33.78
CA SER A 5 8.66 -43.72 34.18
C SER A 5 7.98 -42.68 33.29
N ALA A 6 6.98 -41.98 33.83
CA ALA A 6 6.41 -40.80 33.21
C ALA A 6 7.46 -39.67 33.19
N GLN A 7 8.03 -39.39 32.02
CA GLN A 7 8.86 -38.20 31.84
C GLN A 7 7.95 -36.98 31.82
N ALA A 8 8.13 -36.09 32.80
CA ALA A 8 7.48 -34.77 32.80
C ALA A 8 7.91 -34.02 31.54
N GLN A 9 6.97 -33.78 30.65
CA GLN A 9 7.19 -33.04 29.42
C GLN A 9 7.44 -31.59 29.79
N ALA A 10 8.65 -31.08 29.50
CA ALA A 10 9.01 -29.71 29.78
C ALA A 10 8.03 -28.77 29.06
N GLU A 11 7.38 -27.89 29.83
CA GLU A 11 6.46 -26.90 29.28
C GLU A 11 7.23 -26.02 28.29
N PRO A 12 6.74 -25.86 27.04
CA PRO A 12 7.42 -25.04 26.06
C PRO A 12 7.53 -23.60 26.59
N PRO A 13 8.67 -22.92 26.34
CA PRO A 13 8.88 -21.57 26.84
C PRO A 13 7.75 -20.64 26.37
N PRO A 14 7.28 -19.71 27.21
CA PRO A 14 6.20 -18.81 26.86
C PRO A 14 6.52 -18.08 25.56
N GLN A 15 5.68 -18.27 24.55
CA GLN A 15 5.82 -17.57 23.28
C GLN A 15 5.46 -16.10 23.49
N PHE A 16 6.40 -15.21 23.18
CA PHE A 16 6.13 -13.78 23.14
C PHE A 16 5.20 -13.49 21.97
N ILE A 17 3.92 -13.27 22.26
CA ILE A 17 2.95 -12.75 21.29
C ILE A 17 3.08 -11.23 21.36
N PRO A 18 3.56 -10.55 20.30
CA PRO A 18 3.57 -9.09 20.28
C PRO A 18 2.14 -8.59 20.49
N THR A 19 1.90 -7.89 21.58
CA THR A 19 0.59 -7.33 21.94
C THR A 19 0.31 -6.00 21.24
N ASP A 20 1.31 -5.41 20.59
CA ASP A 20 1.14 -4.16 19.86
C ASP A 20 0.66 -4.45 18.44
N THR A 21 -0.66 -4.47 18.28
CA THR A 21 -1.35 -4.72 17.01
C THR A 21 -1.35 -3.50 16.09
N HIS A 22 -0.81 -2.36 16.54
CA HIS A 22 -0.86 -1.13 15.76
C HIS A 22 0.25 -1.08 14.70
N PRO A 23 -0.04 -0.51 13.53
CA PRO A 23 0.98 -0.29 12.51
C PRO A 23 1.99 0.77 12.97
N PRO A 24 3.23 0.72 12.45
CA PRO A 24 4.23 1.75 12.72
C PRO A 24 3.79 3.11 12.14
N PRO A 25 4.16 4.24 12.76
CA PRO A 25 3.68 5.58 12.37
C PRO A 25 4.05 6.00 10.95
N SER A 26 5.08 5.39 10.36
CA SER A 26 5.43 5.61 8.95
C SER A 26 4.30 5.21 7.98
N VAL A 27 3.42 4.27 8.36
CA VAL A 27 2.27 3.84 7.54
C VAL A 27 1.29 4.99 7.36
N ARG A 28 1.07 5.79 8.39
CA ARG A 28 0.17 6.94 8.37
C ARG A 28 0.50 7.90 7.23
N TRP A 29 1.77 8.33 7.18
CA TRP A 29 2.24 9.27 6.17
C TRP A 29 2.23 8.66 4.76
N LYS A 30 2.57 7.37 4.65
CA LYS A 30 2.52 6.65 3.35
C LYS A 30 1.09 6.57 2.81
N LEU A 31 0.09 6.32 3.64
CA LEU A 31 -1.32 6.30 3.23
C LEU A 31 -1.80 7.70 2.81
N VAL A 32 -1.50 8.74 3.60
CA VAL A 32 -1.88 10.12 3.27
C VAL A 32 -1.26 10.55 1.94
N VAL A 33 0.05 10.42 1.79
CA VAL A 33 0.77 10.84 0.58
C VAL A 33 0.38 9.97 -0.61
N GLY A 34 0.28 8.65 -0.42
CA GLY A 34 -0.12 7.73 -1.48
C GLY A 34 -1.52 8.01 -2.01
N GLY A 35 -2.47 8.24 -1.10
CA GLY A 35 -3.84 8.58 -1.44
C GLY A 35 -3.95 9.91 -2.19
N LEU A 36 -3.32 10.97 -1.68
CA LEU A 36 -3.29 12.28 -2.33
C LEU A 36 -2.58 12.24 -3.69
N ALA A 37 -1.45 11.53 -3.79
CA ALA A 37 -0.73 11.37 -5.06
C ALA A 37 -1.57 10.61 -6.09
N THR A 38 -2.32 9.59 -5.66
CA THR A 38 -3.25 8.86 -6.53
C THR A 38 -4.35 9.79 -7.03
N THR A 39 -5.03 10.52 -6.14
CA THR A 39 -6.07 11.49 -6.53
C THR A 39 -5.53 12.54 -7.50
N ALA A 40 -4.38 13.13 -7.19
CA ALA A 40 -3.74 14.13 -8.04
C ALA A 40 -3.35 13.54 -9.40
N GLY A 41 -2.86 12.31 -9.44
CA GLY A 41 -2.50 11.62 -10.68
C GLY A 41 -3.70 11.42 -11.62
N PHE A 42 -4.81 10.91 -11.09
CA PHE A 42 -6.03 10.74 -11.87
C PHE A 42 -6.58 12.09 -12.37
N TYR A 43 -6.69 13.08 -11.49
CA TYR A 43 -7.14 14.42 -11.86
C TYR A 43 -6.22 15.07 -12.91
N ALA A 44 -4.90 14.95 -12.77
CA ALA A 44 -3.93 15.50 -13.71
C ALA A 44 -4.00 14.84 -15.09
N VAL A 45 -4.42 13.57 -15.16
CA VAL A 45 -4.69 12.91 -16.44
C VAL A 45 -6.02 13.38 -17.02
N ALA A 46 -7.09 13.49 -16.23
CA ALA A 46 -8.41 13.90 -16.74
C ALA A 46 -8.48 15.38 -17.16
N GLN A 47 -7.81 16.26 -16.42
CA GLN A 47 -7.85 17.71 -16.66
C GLN A 47 -7.44 18.11 -18.10
N PRO A 48 -6.31 17.67 -18.70
CA PRO A 48 -5.95 18.03 -20.07
C PRO A 48 -6.96 17.54 -21.11
N PHE A 49 -7.65 16.41 -20.89
CA PHE A 49 -8.71 15.96 -21.79
C PHE A 49 -9.88 16.96 -21.81
N SER A 50 -10.18 17.64 -20.69
CA SER A 50 -11.20 18.71 -20.67
C SER A 50 -10.87 19.92 -21.56
N TYR A 51 -9.58 20.14 -21.86
CA TYR A 51 -9.12 21.25 -22.70
C TYR A 51 -8.92 20.83 -24.16
N ALA A 52 -8.55 19.57 -24.40
CA ALA A 52 -8.40 19.05 -25.75
C ALA A 52 -9.76 18.84 -26.47
N TRP A 53 -10.85 18.59 -25.73
CA TRP A 53 -12.20 18.45 -26.28
C TRP A 53 -13.24 19.33 -25.56
N PRO A 54 -13.14 20.66 -25.70
CA PRO A 54 -13.99 21.59 -24.97
C PRO A 54 -15.47 21.50 -25.35
N ASP A 55 -15.78 21.02 -26.57
CA ASP A 55 -17.14 20.88 -27.09
C ASP A 55 -17.79 19.54 -26.71
N ALA A 56 -17.05 18.59 -26.13
CA ALA A 56 -17.61 17.33 -25.71
C ALA A 56 -18.52 17.52 -24.47
N PRO A 57 -19.73 16.94 -24.44
CA PRO A 57 -20.68 17.17 -23.34
C PRO A 57 -20.14 16.65 -22.01
N GLY A 58 -20.12 17.48 -20.97
CA GLY A 58 -19.50 17.16 -19.67
C GLY A 58 -17.99 17.38 -19.58
N SER A 59 -17.31 17.84 -20.64
CA SER A 59 -15.86 18.10 -20.60
C SER A 59 -15.49 19.16 -19.57
N LYS A 60 -16.27 20.24 -19.47
CA LYS A 60 -16.06 21.34 -18.52
C LYS A 60 -16.18 20.88 -17.07
N ASP A 61 -17.01 19.87 -16.82
CA ASP A 61 -17.24 19.34 -15.47
C ASP A 61 -16.00 18.61 -14.95
N LEU A 62 -15.21 17.97 -15.82
CA LEU A 62 -13.95 17.29 -15.45
C LEU A 62 -12.88 18.22 -14.83
N ARG A 63 -13.08 19.54 -14.87
CA ARG A 63 -12.21 20.52 -14.21
C ARG A 63 -12.50 20.65 -12.71
N ILE A 64 -13.63 20.12 -12.26
CA ILE A 64 -13.97 20.07 -10.84
C ILE A 64 -13.39 18.76 -10.29
N PRO A 65 -12.41 18.81 -9.37
CA PRO A 65 -11.85 17.59 -8.80
C PRO A 65 -12.93 16.81 -8.06
N VAL A 66 -12.86 15.48 -8.14
CA VAL A 66 -13.72 14.47 -7.48
C VAL A 66 -15.18 14.49 -7.93
N ALA A 67 -15.86 15.64 -7.88
CA ALA A 67 -17.26 15.78 -8.28
C ALA A 67 -17.43 15.81 -9.80
N GLY A 68 -16.46 16.39 -10.52
CA GLY A 68 -16.49 16.57 -11.97
C GLY A 68 -16.77 15.29 -12.75
N PRO A 69 -16.06 14.18 -12.48
CA PRO A 69 -16.31 12.91 -13.16
C PRO A 69 -17.75 12.40 -13.01
N TRP A 70 -18.37 12.53 -11.84
CA TRP A 70 -19.75 12.09 -11.62
C TRP A 70 -20.76 12.97 -12.36
N ILE A 71 -20.53 14.29 -12.38
CA ILE A 71 -21.35 15.24 -13.14
C ILE A 71 -21.19 14.98 -14.65
N ALA A 72 -19.95 14.74 -15.11
CA ALA A 72 -19.66 14.44 -16.50
C ALA A 72 -20.32 13.13 -16.98
N ILE A 73 -20.45 12.12 -16.10
CA ILE A 73 -21.21 10.90 -16.40
C ILE A 73 -22.71 11.20 -16.54
N ALA A 74 -23.28 12.03 -15.67
CA ALA A 74 -24.68 12.44 -15.78
C ALA A 74 -24.96 13.22 -17.08
N ASN A 75 -23.97 13.98 -17.55
CA ASN A 75 -24.00 14.71 -18.82
C ASN A 75 -23.46 13.89 -20.01
N ASN A 76 -23.25 12.57 -19.84
CA ASN A 76 -22.64 11.74 -20.87
C ASN A 76 -23.67 11.39 -21.96
N GLY A 77 -23.72 12.22 -23.01
CA GLY A 77 -24.63 12.03 -24.14
C GLY A 77 -24.00 12.39 -25.48
N CYS A 78 -24.81 12.31 -26.53
CA CYS A 78 -24.46 12.82 -27.84
C CYS A 78 -24.65 14.33 -27.87
N ALA A 79 -23.76 15.05 -28.56
CA ALA A 79 -24.00 16.46 -28.86
C ALA A 79 -25.24 16.57 -29.76
N GLU A 80 -26.12 17.54 -29.49
CA GLU A 80 -27.39 17.73 -30.22
C GLU A 80 -27.19 17.89 -31.74
N ASN A 81 -26.01 18.38 -32.15
CA ASN A 81 -25.68 18.67 -33.55
C ASN A 81 -24.95 17.54 -34.27
N ASN A 82 -24.84 16.33 -33.67
CA ASN A 82 -24.02 15.25 -34.25
C ASN A 82 -24.83 13.95 -34.44
N PRO A 83 -25.47 13.75 -35.61
CA PRO A 83 -26.29 12.57 -35.88
C PRO A 83 -25.48 11.27 -35.99
N ASP A 84 -24.18 11.36 -36.28
CA ASP A 84 -23.26 10.21 -36.37
C ASP A 84 -22.61 9.85 -35.02
N CYS A 85 -23.27 10.17 -33.91
CA CYS A 85 -22.78 9.89 -32.59
C CYS A 85 -22.55 8.38 -32.37
N SER A 86 -21.29 7.97 -32.43
CA SER A 86 -20.90 6.59 -32.21
C SER A 86 -21.15 6.20 -30.76
N ARG A 87 -22.09 5.27 -30.56
CA ARG A 87 -22.45 4.71 -29.25
C ARG A 87 -21.25 4.10 -28.52
N PHE A 88 -20.29 3.57 -29.28
CA PHE A 88 -19.03 3.06 -28.74
C PHE A 88 -18.22 4.15 -28.02
N TRP A 89 -18.06 5.33 -28.64
CA TRP A 89 -17.31 6.44 -28.05
C TRP A 89 -17.95 6.99 -26.78
N VAL A 90 -19.28 7.12 -26.76
CA VAL A 90 -20.02 7.56 -25.56
C VAL A 90 -19.79 6.59 -24.39
N TRP A 91 -19.82 5.29 -24.69
CA TRP A 91 -19.59 4.24 -23.69
C TRP A 91 -18.15 4.22 -23.18
N THR A 92 -17.16 4.24 -24.09
CA THR A 92 -15.73 4.29 -23.71
C THR A 92 -15.43 5.50 -22.85
N ARG A 93 -15.94 6.68 -23.22
CA ARG A 93 -15.80 7.90 -22.40
C ARG A 93 -16.42 7.72 -21.03
N GLY A 94 -17.63 7.15 -20.95
CA GLY A 94 -18.29 6.89 -19.68
C GLY A 94 -17.48 6.01 -18.74
N ILE A 95 -16.86 4.95 -19.27
CA ILE A 95 -15.98 4.07 -18.49
C ILE A 95 -14.73 4.80 -18.02
N LEU A 96 -14.05 5.52 -18.91
CA LEU A 96 -12.85 6.26 -18.56
C LEU A 96 -13.14 7.31 -17.48
N THR A 97 -14.25 8.04 -17.61
CA THR A 97 -14.69 9.00 -16.60
C THR A 97 -15.04 8.32 -15.27
N ALA A 98 -15.68 7.15 -15.30
CA ALA A 98 -15.97 6.40 -14.08
C ALA A 98 -14.70 5.91 -13.37
N LEU A 99 -13.72 5.40 -14.13
CA LEU A 99 -12.42 5.01 -13.59
C LEU A 99 -11.68 6.19 -12.99
N ASP A 100 -11.73 7.36 -13.64
CA ASP A 100 -11.16 8.60 -13.10
C ASP A 100 -11.85 9.03 -11.79
N GLY A 101 -13.18 9.06 -11.77
CA GLY A 101 -13.95 9.37 -10.54
C GLY A 101 -13.64 8.41 -9.39
N LEU A 102 -13.54 7.11 -9.66
CA LEU A 102 -13.14 6.10 -8.68
C LEU A 102 -11.70 6.26 -8.21
N GLY A 103 -10.77 6.58 -9.11
CA GLY A 103 -9.37 6.84 -8.76
C GLY A 103 -9.22 8.07 -7.87
N GLN A 104 -9.92 9.16 -8.20
CA GLN A 104 -9.91 10.39 -7.40
C GLN A 104 -10.55 10.20 -6.03
N ALA A 105 -11.76 9.62 -5.97
CA ALA A 105 -12.46 9.38 -4.71
C ALA A 105 -11.78 8.31 -3.85
N GLY A 106 -11.29 7.23 -4.46
CA GLY A 106 -10.56 6.16 -3.80
C GLY A 106 -9.24 6.65 -3.21
N GLY A 107 -8.48 7.46 -3.94
CA GLY A 107 -7.27 8.10 -3.41
C GLY A 107 -7.54 8.96 -2.18
N LEU A 108 -8.63 9.74 -2.18
CA LEU A 108 -9.01 10.55 -1.02
C LEU A 108 -9.44 9.69 0.16
N LEU A 109 -10.14 8.58 -0.09
CA LEU A 109 -10.54 7.65 0.97
C LEU A 109 -9.31 7.00 1.62
N ILE A 110 -8.32 6.59 0.84
CA ILE A 110 -7.04 6.07 1.35
C ILE A 110 -6.30 7.14 2.16
N ALA A 111 -6.27 8.39 1.66
CA ALA A 111 -5.63 9.47 2.40
C ALA A 111 -6.33 9.74 3.73
N LEU A 112 -7.66 9.69 3.74
CA LEU A 112 -8.48 9.87 4.94
C LEU A 112 -8.29 8.73 5.94
N GLU A 113 -8.21 7.48 5.49
CA GLU A 113 -7.83 6.34 6.33
C GLU A 113 -6.45 6.56 6.98
N GLY A 114 -5.49 7.09 6.21
CA GLY A 114 -4.20 7.52 6.75
C GLY A 114 -4.32 8.60 7.83
N VAL A 115 -5.30 9.49 7.79
CA VAL A 115 -5.51 10.48 8.87
C VAL A 115 -6.05 9.82 10.13
N PHE A 116 -6.91 8.81 10.01
CA PHE A 116 -7.62 8.18 11.14
C PHE A 116 -6.98 6.90 11.67
N VAL A 117 -5.97 6.33 11.00
CA VAL A 117 -5.30 5.11 11.48
C VAL A 117 -4.52 5.39 12.77
N THR A 118 -4.81 4.62 13.81
CA THR A 118 -4.06 4.62 15.07
C THR A 118 -2.76 3.87 14.87
N THR A 119 -1.63 4.51 15.18
CA THR A 119 -0.29 3.92 15.04
C THR A 119 0.36 3.77 16.41
N SER A 120 1.24 2.77 16.56
CA SER A 120 2.05 2.64 17.78
C SER A 120 2.84 3.91 18.03
N ASP A 121 2.96 4.31 19.29
CA ASP A 121 3.90 5.35 19.69
C ASP A 121 5.32 4.86 19.34
N SER A 122 5.91 5.42 18.27
CA SER A 122 7.33 5.19 17.98
C SER A 122 8.15 5.89 19.04
N GLN A 123 8.39 5.21 20.15
CA GLN A 123 9.44 5.61 21.06
C GLN A 123 10.00 4.43 21.86
N VAL A 124 10.62 3.50 21.15
CA VAL A 124 11.86 2.94 21.66
C VAL A 124 12.88 3.07 20.54
N ALA A 125 13.59 4.20 20.50
CA ALA A 125 14.92 4.20 19.90
C ALA A 125 15.63 2.98 20.50
N PRO A 126 16.23 2.08 19.70
CA PRO A 126 16.92 0.93 20.24
C PRO A 126 17.89 1.46 21.28
N THR A 127 17.57 1.24 22.55
CA THR A 127 18.48 1.54 23.65
C THR A 127 19.71 0.79 23.26
N THR A 128 20.73 1.53 22.85
CA THR A 128 22.06 1.05 22.52
C THR A 128 22.44 0.15 23.68
N GLN A 129 22.19 -1.15 23.53
CA GLN A 129 22.54 -2.10 24.57
C GLN A 129 24.05 -1.99 24.58
N PRO A 130 24.67 -1.50 25.68
CA PRO A 130 26.11 -1.40 25.72
C PRO A 130 26.64 -2.79 25.38
N PRO A 131 27.62 -2.89 24.46
CA PRO A 131 28.10 -4.17 23.99
C PRO A 131 28.38 -5.02 25.22
N ARG A 132 27.65 -6.14 25.33
CA ARG A 132 27.84 -7.12 26.39
C ARG A 132 29.31 -7.50 26.30
N ARG A 133 30.10 -6.97 27.24
CA ARG A 133 31.54 -7.17 27.30
C ARG A 133 31.74 -8.66 27.47
N THR A 134 32.06 -9.35 26.37
CA THR A 134 32.48 -10.74 26.41
C THR A 134 33.83 -10.72 27.12
N GLU A 135 33.79 -10.99 28.40
CA GLU A 135 34.99 -11.20 29.20
C GLU A 135 35.60 -12.53 28.78
N GLY A 136 36.71 -12.46 28.04
CA GLY A 136 37.62 -13.59 27.83
C GLY A 136 38.00 -13.87 26.37
N ALA A 137 39.13 -13.32 25.91
CA ALA A 137 40.31 -14.08 25.44
C ALA A 137 41.29 -13.16 24.67
N PRO A 138 42.60 -13.16 24.99
CA PRO A 138 43.62 -12.56 24.15
C PRO A 138 44.03 -13.54 23.04
N GLY A 139 43.80 -13.18 21.79
CA GLY A 139 44.25 -13.96 20.63
C GLY A 139 43.65 -13.47 19.31
N GLU A 140 44.40 -12.58 18.64
CA GLU A 140 44.49 -12.25 17.20
C GLU A 140 43.32 -12.37 16.18
N GLU A 141 43.28 -11.30 15.35
CA GLU A 141 42.71 -11.00 14.02
C GLU A 141 42.21 -12.13 13.07
N PRO A 142 41.29 -11.85 12.09
CA PRO A 142 41.32 -10.69 11.18
C PRO A 142 40.00 -9.96 10.89
N LYS A 143 40.11 -8.70 10.44
CA LYS A 143 39.03 -7.91 9.83
C LYS A 143 38.48 -8.62 8.58
N SER A 144 37.30 -9.20 8.68
CA SER A 144 36.49 -9.57 7.53
C SER A 144 35.78 -8.33 6.99
N GLU A 145 36.20 -7.92 5.80
CA GLU A 145 35.50 -6.93 4.99
C GLU A 145 34.07 -7.42 4.72
N PRO A 146 33.02 -6.61 4.99
CA PRO A 146 31.66 -7.06 4.79
C PRO A 146 31.43 -7.34 3.30
N PRO A 147 30.86 -8.50 2.93
CA PRO A 147 30.65 -8.84 1.53
C PRO A 147 29.74 -7.80 0.85
N PRO A 148 29.92 -7.54 -0.46
CA PRO A 148 29.06 -6.62 -1.20
C PRO A 148 27.61 -7.04 -1.05
N ARG A 149 26.78 -6.10 -0.60
CA ARG A 149 25.34 -6.28 -0.40
C ARG A 149 24.64 -6.45 -1.74
N ASN A 150 24.71 -7.66 -2.28
CA ASN A 150 23.92 -8.04 -3.45
C ASN A 150 22.48 -8.19 -2.97
N LEU A 151 21.62 -7.27 -3.42
CA LEU A 151 20.19 -7.22 -3.15
C LEU A 151 19.52 -8.48 -3.75
N PHE A 152 19.49 -9.57 -2.98
CA PHE A 152 18.89 -10.82 -3.43
C PHE A 152 17.39 -10.79 -3.10
N ILE A 153 16.58 -10.35 -4.07
CA ILE A 153 15.13 -10.45 -3.99
C ILE A 153 14.75 -11.88 -4.39
N ALA A 154 14.52 -12.72 -3.40
CA ALA A 154 14.00 -14.07 -3.62
C ALA A 154 12.52 -14.11 -3.18
N PRO A 155 11.57 -14.39 -4.09
CA PRO A 155 10.19 -14.63 -3.69
C PRO A 155 10.14 -15.93 -2.86
N THR A 156 9.71 -15.83 -1.61
CA THR A 156 9.46 -17.01 -0.77
C THR A 156 7.95 -17.32 -0.78
N PRO A 157 7.54 -18.54 -1.17
CA PRO A 157 6.14 -18.93 -1.09
C PRO A 157 5.73 -19.06 0.38
N MET A 158 4.60 -18.45 0.75
CA MET A 158 3.98 -18.64 2.06
C MET A 158 2.64 -19.33 1.90
N GLY A 159 2.36 -20.32 2.75
CA GLY A 159 1.03 -20.92 2.83
C GLY A 159 0.05 -19.97 3.52
N VAL A 160 -1.05 -19.65 2.85
CA VAL A 160 -2.14 -18.82 3.39
C VAL A 160 -3.36 -19.72 3.57
N GLY A 161 -3.45 -20.39 4.73
CA GLY A 161 -4.52 -21.35 5.04
C GLY A 161 -4.51 -22.60 4.14
N ASP A 162 -5.58 -23.40 4.21
CA ASP A 162 -5.67 -24.70 3.54
C ASP A 162 -5.80 -24.62 2.00
N SER A 163 -5.80 -23.42 1.40
CA SER A 163 -6.02 -23.26 -0.05
C SER A 163 -5.37 -22.04 -0.71
N GLY A 164 -4.57 -21.24 -0.01
CA GLY A 164 -3.97 -20.01 -0.57
C GLY A 164 -2.46 -20.10 -0.77
N LEU A 165 -1.97 -19.80 -1.98
CA LEU A 165 -0.55 -19.55 -2.24
C LEU A 165 -0.31 -18.04 -2.26
N GLY A 166 0.38 -17.51 -1.26
CA GLY A 166 0.77 -16.11 -1.19
C GLY A 166 2.22 -15.93 -1.63
N ILE A 167 2.49 -14.88 -2.43
CA ILE A 167 3.86 -14.41 -2.68
C ILE A 167 4.12 -13.27 -1.70
N SER A 168 5.15 -13.40 -0.85
CA SER A 168 5.65 -12.28 -0.06
C SER A 168 7.03 -11.89 -0.52
N VAL A 169 7.34 -10.61 -0.35
CA VAL A 169 8.66 -10.06 -0.62
C VAL A 169 9.25 -9.69 0.74
N SER A 170 10.23 -10.48 1.18
CA SER A 170 10.97 -10.22 2.41
C SER A 170 12.24 -9.44 2.05
N GLY A 171 12.45 -8.28 2.67
CA GLY A 171 13.68 -7.49 2.54
C GLY A 171 14.13 -7.00 3.92
N VAL A 172 15.44 -6.97 4.15
CA VAL A 172 16.03 -6.34 5.34
C VAL A 172 16.40 -4.92 4.94
N PHE A 173 15.68 -3.94 5.48
CA PHE A 173 15.91 -2.50 5.28
C PHE A 173 16.88 -1.96 6.34
#